data_AF-A0A529CDG8-F1
#
_entry.id   AF-A0A529CDG8-F1
#
_cell.length_a   1.000
_cell.length_b   1.000
_cell.length_c   1.000
_cell.angle_alpha   90.00
_cell.angle_beta   90.00
_cell.angle_gamma   90.00
#
_symmetry.space_group_name_H-M   'P 1'
#
loop_
_entity.id
_entity.type
_entity.pdbx_description
1 polymer ?
#
loop_
_entity_poly.entity_id
_entity_poly.type
_entity_poly.pdbx_seq_one_letter_code
_entity_poly.pdbx_strand_id
1 'polypeptide(L)'
;MVMIVYAVFFGPLPFIRSWWQVGDYSWYDPLHKRHRIADSLVLTGWLVGKSRAEVVAALGAPPETDKFSDWSLVYVLGPERGLLSIDYEWLAIRTDDAGSVTEAAVIRD
;
A
#
# COMPACT_ATOMS: atom_id res chain seq x y z
N MET A 1 -17.21 12.66 19.53
CA MET A 1 -17.28 13.35 18.21
C MET A 1 -15.92 13.36 17.51
N VAL A 2 -14.82 13.71 18.18
CA VAL A 2 -13.45 13.72 17.61
C VAL A 2 -12.99 12.35 17.06
N MET A 3 -13.30 11.25 17.76
CA MET A 3 -12.92 9.89 17.32
C MET A 3 -13.58 9.46 16.00
N ILE A 4 -14.83 9.88 15.76
CA ILE A 4 -15.56 9.54 14.52
C ILE A 4 -14.94 10.29 13.34
N VAL A 5 -14.63 11.58 13.53
CA VAL A 5 -13.92 12.37 12.52
C VAL A 5 -12.56 11.74 12.21
N TYR A 6 -11.80 11.36 13.24
CA TYR A 6 -10.49 10.73 13.04
C TYR A 6 -10.57 9.42 12.23
N ALA A 7 -11.50 8.52 12.56
CA ALA A 7 -11.66 7.27 11.82
C ALA A 7 -12.03 7.51 10.33
N VAL A 8 -12.85 8.52 10.04
CA VAL A 8 -13.25 8.87 8.67
C VAL A 8 -12.07 9.38 7.83
N PHE A 9 -11.16 10.15 8.43
CA PHE A 9 -10.04 10.76 7.70
C PHE A 9 -8.76 9.93 7.71
N PHE A 10 -8.53 9.10 8.73
CA PHE A 10 -7.24 8.41 8.93
C PHE A 10 -7.36 6.89 9.09
N GLY A 11 -8.57 6.33 9.20
CA GLY A 11 -8.76 4.89 9.34
C GLY A 11 -8.58 4.10 8.03
N PRO A 12 -8.32 2.79 8.08
CA PRO A 12 -8.19 1.94 6.90
C PRO A 12 -9.40 2.05 5.94
N LEU A 13 -9.15 2.06 4.63
CA LEU A 13 -10.17 2.06 3.57
C LEU A 13 -10.28 0.67 2.93
N PRO A 14 -11.48 0.19 2.56
CA PRO A 14 -11.63 -1.10 1.92
C PRO A 14 -10.84 -1.15 0.61
N PHE A 15 -10.30 -2.33 0.29
CA PHE A 15 -9.68 -2.54 -1.02
C PHE A 15 -10.75 -2.61 -2.11
N ILE A 16 -10.83 -1.54 -2.90
CA ILE A 16 -11.64 -1.47 -4.12
C ILE A 16 -10.67 -1.19 -5.26
N ARG A 17 -10.61 -2.11 -6.24
CA ARG A 17 -9.63 -2.05 -7.34
C ARG A 17 -9.64 -0.72 -8.07
N SER A 18 -10.82 -0.17 -8.38
CA SER A 18 -10.93 1.14 -9.04
C SER A 18 -10.38 2.27 -8.20
N TRP A 19 -10.51 2.23 -6.87
CA TRP A 19 -9.96 3.27 -5.98
C TRP A 19 -8.45 3.18 -5.87
N TRP A 20 -7.90 1.97 -5.87
CA TRP A 20 -6.46 1.73 -5.91
C TRP A 20 -5.83 2.24 -7.22
N GLN A 21 -6.44 1.93 -8.37
CA GLN A 21 -5.93 2.32 -9.69
C GLN A 21 -6.06 3.84 -9.96
N VAL A 22 -7.04 4.50 -9.36
CA VAL A 22 -7.19 5.97 -9.39
C VAL A 22 -6.20 6.65 -8.44
N GLY A 23 -5.53 5.90 -7.57
CA GLY A 23 -4.59 6.39 -6.56
C GLY A 23 -3.41 7.12 -7.20
N ASP A 24 -3.62 8.42 -7.42
CA ASP A 24 -2.64 9.45 -7.69
C ASP A 24 -1.56 9.45 -6.59
N TYR A 25 -0.29 9.42 -6.98
CA TYR A 25 0.86 9.53 -6.07
C TYR A 25 1.13 10.98 -5.63
N SER A 26 0.17 11.88 -5.85
CA SER A 26 0.27 13.32 -5.63
C SER A 26 0.63 13.65 -4.19
N TRP A 27 1.52 14.64 -4.09
CA TRP A 27 1.88 15.33 -2.86
C TRP A 27 0.70 15.99 -2.15
N TYR A 28 -0.43 16.11 -2.83
CA TYR A 28 -1.61 16.83 -2.38
C TYR A 28 -2.85 15.92 -2.29
N ASP A 29 -2.73 14.60 -2.09
CA ASP A 29 -3.89 13.78 -1.70
C ASP A 29 -4.18 13.97 -0.20
N PRO A 30 -5.15 14.83 0.19
CA PRO A 30 -5.39 15.14 1.60
C PRO A 30 -5.99 13.95 2.36
N LEU A 31 -6.43 12.91 1.66
CA LEU A 31 -7.04 11.73 2.27
C LEU A 31 -6.10 10.53 2.29
N HIS A 32 -4.91 10.62 1.70
CA HIS A 32 -3.93 9.53 1.60
C HIS A 32 -4.58 8.19 1.23
N LYS A 33 -5.47 8.18 0.23
CA LYS A 33 -6.38 7.05 -0.05
C LYS A 33 -5.61 5.76 -0.26
N ARG A 34 -4.52 5.81 -1.01
CA ARG A 34 -3.69 4.64 -1.33
C ARG A 34 -3.01 4.06 -0.09
N HIS A 35 -2.53 4.92 0.80
CA HIS A 35 -1.99 4.52 2.10
C HIS A 35 -3.05 3.81 2.95
N ARG A 36 -4.24 4.38 3.05
CA ARG A 36 -5.33 3.81 3.86
C ARG A 36 -5.84 2.48 3.30
N ILE A 37 -5.79 2.29 1.98
CA ILE A 37 -6.04 1.00 1.34
C ILE A 37 -4.92 0.01 1.65
N ALA A 38 -3.66 0.43 1.57
CA ALA A 38 -2.52 -0.41 1.94
C ALA A 38 -2.56 -0.85 3.40
N ASP A 39 -2.92 0.05 4.32
CA ASP A 39 -3.14 -0.28 5.72
C ASP A 39 -4.18 -1.40 5.86
N SER A 40 -5.30 -1.35 5.13
CA SER A 40 -6.27 -2.45 5.13
C SER A 40 -5.70 -3.76 4.59
N LEU A 41 -4.95 -3.71 3.48
CA LEU A 41 -4.35 -4.91 2.88
C LEU A 41 -3.39 -5.60 3.86
N VAL A 42 -2.59 -4.81 4.59
CA VAL A 42 -1.67 -5.28 5.62
C VAL A 42 -2.43 -5.79 6.84
N LEU A 43 -3.33 -4.96 7.42
CA LEU A 43 -4.08 -5.28 8.64
C LEU A 43 -4.94 -6.54 8.50
N THR A 44 -5.52 -6.76 7.32
CA THR A 44 -6.37 -7.93 7.07
C THR A 44 -5.60 -9.16 6.58
N GLY A 45 -4.30 -9.01 6.27
CA GLY A 45 -3.51 -10.07 5.64
C GLY A 45 -4.04 -10.48 4.27
N TRP A 46 -4.81 -9.63 3.58
CA TRP A 46 -5.54 -9.99 2.36
C TRP A 46 -4.65 -10.54 1.24
N LEU A 47 -3.38 -10.11 1.22
CA LEU A 47 -2.40 -10.53 0.22
C LEU A 47 -1.75 -11.87 0.55
N VAL A 48 -1.71 -12.28 1.83
CA VAL A 48 -1.00 -13.48 2.28
C VAL A 48 -1.58 -14.73 1.63
N GLY A 49 -0.69 -15.60 1.13
CA GLY A 49 -1.03 -16.83 0.41
C GLY A 49 -1.41 -16.64 -1.06
N LYS A 50 -1.52 -15.40 -1.56
CA LYS A 50 -1.72 -15.15 -3.00
C LYS A 50 -0.42 -15.34 -3.76
N SER A 51 -0.51 -15.80 -5.00
CA SER A 51 0.62 -15.79 -5.92
C SER A 51 0.95 -14.37 -6.38
N ARG A 52 2.21 -14.15 -6.80
CA ARG A 52 2.63 -12.90 -7.46
C ARG A 52 1.68 -12.47 -8.60
N ALA A 53 1.21 -13.42 -9.41
CA ALA A 53 0.30 -13.15 -10.52
C ALA A 53 -1.07 -12.64 -10.06
N GLU A 54 -1.63 -13.21 -8.98
CA GLU A 54 -2.89 -12.74 -8.40
C GLU A 54 -2.76 -11.35 -7.78
N VAL A 55 -1.64 -11.08 -7.12
CA VAL A 55 -1.34 -9.74 -6.59
C VAL A 55 -1.30 -8.72 -7.72
N VAL A 56 -0.56 -9.00 -8.80
CA VAL A 56 -0.48 -8.12 -9.97
C VAL A 56 -1.84 -7.97 -10.66
N ALA A 57 -2.64 -9.03 -10.75
CA ALA A 57 -3.99 -8.94 -11.29
C ALA A 57 -4.88 -8.01 -10.47
N ALA A 58 -4.75 -8.04 -9.13
CA ALA A 58 -5.53 -7.20 -8.22
C ALA A 58 -5.04 -5.74 -8.18
N LEU A 59 -3.74 -5.53 -7.93
CA LEU A 59 -3.13 -4.23 -7.67
C LEU A 59 -2.55 -3.56 -8.91
N GLY A 60 -2.48 -4.27 -10.04
CA GLY A 60 -1.74 -3.81 -11.23
C GLY A 60 -0.25 -4.14 -11.12
N ALA A 61 0.48 -3.90 -12.21
CA ALA A 61 1.93 -4.05 -12.22
C ALA A 61 2.57 -3.03 -11.27
N PRO A 62 3.57 -3.43 -10.46
CA PRO A 62 4.34 -2.46 -9.69
C PRO A 62 5.13 -1.55 -10.64
N PRO A 63 5.44 -0.30 -10.24
CA PRO A 63 6.38 0.54 -10.96
C PRO A 63 7.79 -0.09 -10.96
N GLU A 64 8.58 0.20 -11.99
CA GLU A 64 10.00 -0.14 -11.99
C GLU A 64 10.74 0.76 -10.98
N THR A 65 11.50 0.14 -10.06
CA THR A 65 12.31 0.84 -9.05
C THR A 65 13.48 -0.05 -8.62
N ASP A 66 14.59 0.58 -8.22
CA ASP A 66 15.77 -0.06 -7.64
C ASP A 66 15.73 -0.09 -6.10
N LYS A 67 14.73 0.53 -5.49
CA LYS A 67 14.55 0.56 -4.03
C LYS A 67 13.99 -0.77 -3.51
N PHE A 68 14.37 -1.09 -2.27
CA PHE A 68 13.84 -2.24 -1.52
C PHE A 68 14.02 -3.60 -2.20
N SER A 69 15.23 -3.90 -2.68
CA SER A 69 15.57 -5.14 -3.40
C SER A 69 15.23 -6.43 -2.66
N ASP A 70 15.12 -6.38 -1.32
CA ASP A 70 14.75 -7.52 -0.47
C ASP A 70 13.24 -7.84 -0.51
N TRP A 71 12.46 -7.06 -1.25
CA TRP A 71 11.03 -7.22 -1.45
C TRP A 71 10.70 -7.61 -2.88
N SER A 72 9.73 -8.50 -3.05
CA SER A 72 9.39 -9.11 -4.33
C SER A 72 8.52 -8.21 -5.22
N LEU A 73 7.69 -7.38 -4.58
CA LEU A 73 6.87 -6.35 -5.23
C LEU A 73 6.82 -5.13 -4.31
N VAL A 74 6.91 -3.94 -4.91
CA VAL A 74 6.75 -2.67 -4.18
C VAL A 74 5.83 -1.72 -4.94
N TYR A 75 4.94 -1.05 -4.22
CA TYR A 75 4.01 -0.08 -4.77
C TYR A 75 4.14 1.24 -4.02
N VAL A 76 4.40 2.33 -4.75
CA VAL A 76 4.37 3.68 -4.18
C VAL A 76 2.99 3.94 -3.58
N LEU A 77 2.91 4.50 -2.38
CA LEU A 77 1.65 4.93 -1.76
C LEU A 77 1.46 6.45 -1.88
N GLY A 78 2.57 7.18 -1.93
CA GLY A 78 2.64 8.64 -1.99
C GLY A 78 3.61 9.15 -0.91
N PRO A 79 3.62 10.46 -0.66
CA PRO A 79 4.45 11.03 0.38
C PRO A 79 4.07 10.48 1.75
N GLU A 80 5.08 10.35 2.61
CA GLU A 80 4.92 9.90 3.99
C GLU A 80 3.83 10.69 4.70
N ARG A 81 2.99 10.00 5.47
CA ARG A 81 1.97 10.65 6.29
C ARG A 81 2.62 11.25 7.54
N GLY A 82 2.59 12.57 7.71
CA GLY A 82 3.13 13.25 8.89
C GLY A 82 3.18 14.77 8.77
N LEU A 83 3.53 15.45 9.87
CA LEU A 83 3.64 16.93 9.90
C LEU A 83 4.87 17.45 9.15
N LEU A 84 5.91 16.62 8.98
CA LEU A 84 7.15 16.92 8.26
C LEU A 84 7.48 15.73 7.39
N SER A 85 6.81 15.62 6.23
CA SER A 85 7.00 14.55 5.26
C SER A 85 8.03 14.97 4.23
N ILE A 86 9.12 14.21 4.15
CA ILE A 86 10.20 14.42 3.16
C ILE A 86 10.42 13.20 2.26
N ASP A 87 9.92 12.03 2.67
CA ASP A 87 10.11 10.75 1.98
C ASP A 87 8.79 10.17 1.45
N TYR A 88 8.86 9.01 0.81
CA TYR A 88 7.69 8.27 0.31
C TYR A 88 7.40 7.05 1.20
N GLU A 89 6.12 6.73 1.36
CA GLU A 89 5.67 5.44 1.89
C GLU A 89 5.34 4.47 0.75
N TRP A 90 5.62 3.18 0.99
CA TRP A 90 5.52 2.11 0.01
C TRP A 90 4.81 0.91 0.62
N LEU A 91 3.95 0.25 -0.17
CA LEU A 91 3.47 -1.09 0.14
C LEU A 91 4.46 -2.09 -0.42
N ALA A 92 5.13 -2.81 0.46
CA ALA A 92 6.11 -3.82 0.11
C ALA A 92 5.54 -5.22 0.40
N ILE A 93 5.81 -6.16 -0.51
CA ILE A 93 5.26 -7.51 -0.48
C ILE A 93 6.40 -8.50 -0.73
N ARG A 94 6.53 -9.47 0.17
CA ARG A 94 7.52 -10.56 0.07
C ARG A 94 6.83 -11.84 -0.32
N THR A 95 7.44 -12.57 -1.25
CA THR A 95 7.02 -13.93 -1.61
C THR A 95 8.05 -14.95 -1.14
N ASP A 96 7.60 -16.17 -0.90
CA ASP A 96 8.47 -17.34 -0.74
C ASP A 96 9.04 -17.83 -2.08
N ASP A 97 9.87 -18.86 -2.03
CA ASP A 97 10.47 -19.51 -3.21
C ASP A 97 9.43 -20.13 -4.14
N ALA A 98 8.23 -20.44 -3.64
CA ALA A 98 7.10 -20.93 -4.44
C ALA A 98 6.31 -19.79 -5.11
N GLY A 99 6.66 -18.53 -4.83
CA GLY A 99 6.03 -17.34 -5.40
C GLY A 99 4.74 -16.92 -4.70
N SER A 100 4.47 -17.44 -3.51
CA SER A 100 3.31 -17.10 -2.67
C SER A 100 3.67 -16.01 -1.67
N VAL A 101 2.78 -15.05 -1.45
CA VAL A 101 3.00 -13.95 -0.50
C VAL A 101 3.04 -14.48 0.93
N THR A 102 4.12 -14.16 1.62
CA THR A 102 4.31 -14.49 3.04
C THR A 102 4.14 -13.27 3.93
N GLU A 103 4.42 -12.08 3.40
CA GLU A 103 4.43 -10.84 4.16
C GLU A 103 4.02 -9.65 3.30
N ALA A 104 3.27 -8.73 3.89
CA ALA A 104 3.01 -7.41 3.33
C ALA A 104 3.16 -6.37 4.42
N ALA A 105 3.83 -5.25 4.12
CA ALA A 105 4.08 -4.18 5.06
C ALA A 105 4.04 -2.81 4.39
N VAL A 106 3.72 -1.78 5.16
CA VAL A 106 3.97 -0.39 4.77
C VAL A 106 5.36 0.00 5.28
N ILE A 107 6.23 0.40 4.38
CA ILE A 107 7.61 0.80 4.66
C ILE A 107 7.90 2.21 4.16
N ARG A 108 8.98 2.80 4.65
CA ARG A 108 9.46 4.13 4.30
C ARG A 108 10.82 4.02 3.65
N ASP A 109 11.08 4.94 2.73
CA ASP A 109 12.42 5.20 2.20
C ASP A 109 13.22 6.10 3.14
#